data_AF-A0A2J6SF34-F1
#
_entry.id   AF-A0A2J6SF34-F1
#
_cell.length_a   1.000
_cell.length_b   1.000
_cell.length_c   1.000
_cell.angle_alpha   90.00
_cell.angle_beta   90.00
_cell.angle_gamma   90.00
#
_symmetry.space_group_name_H-M   'P 1'
#
loop_
_entity.id
_entity.type
_entity.pdbx_description
1 polymer ?
#
loop_
_entity_poly.entity_id
_entity_poly.type
_entity_poly.pdbx_seq_one_letter_code
_entity_poly.pdbx_strand_id
1 'polypeptide(L)'
;MAGRDHILELPSFMLAFRSLQLVTALAILGLAAYGITYLSFDGIDLTLFTAISTMIITIYIIVAQTGAPIIYNYWAILGLDIFAIVFWIISFSLLASEVAGYSIVTYSSSDCIYSSAGVCYYKRSQALKNLEKRETTNVYTYRNAMAAASGLGGLEFIFFVVTLVMTAIGLHRHRQAGRHCLPGRSAAALTEAKNEMPQGEYPVASA
;
A
#
# COMPACT_ATOMS: atom_id res chain seq x y z
N MET A 1 -5.97 -23.00 21.67
CA MET A 1 -5.55 -23.49 20.34
C MET A 1 -4.04 -23.27 20.25
N ALA A 2 -3.24 -24.34 20.26
CA ALA A 2 -1.79 -24.22 20.22
C ALA A 2 -1.31 -23.54 18.93
N GLY A 3 -0.36 -22.61 19.02
CA GLY A 3 0.31 -22.01 17.86
C GLY A 3 -0.27 -20.69 17.33
N ARG A 4 -1.12 -19.98 18.09
CA ARG A 4 -1.63 -18.63 17.73
C ARG A 4 -1.07 -17.50 18.60
N ASP A 5 -0.14 -17.81 19.51
CA ASP A 5 0.35 -16.86 20.51
C ASP A 5 1.15 -15.69 19.91
N HIS A 6 1.64 -15.86 18.67
CA HIS A 6 2.36 -14.84 17.90
C HIS A 6 1.45 -13.90 17.09
N ILE A 7 0.15 -14.18 17.02
CA ILE A 7 -0.82 -13.38 16.24
C ILE A 7 -1.28 -12.19 17.09
N LEU A 8 -1.32 -11.00 16.51
CA LEU A 8 -1.91 -9.84 17.19
C LEU A 8 -3.43 -10.03 17.28
N GLU A 9 -3.96 -9.82 18.48
CA GLU A 9 -5.40 -9.70 18.72
C GLU A 9 -5.88 -8.35 18.16
N LEU A 10 -6.16 -8.34 16.87
CA LEU A 10 -6.72 -7.20 16.15
C LEU A 10 -8.25 -7.32 16.11
N PRO A 11 -8.99 -6.20 16.20
CA PRO A 11 -10.44 -6.20 16.12
C PRO A 11 -10.91 -6.61 14.72
N SER A 12 -12.06 -7.28 14.62
CA SER A 12 -12.56 -7.88 13.37
C SER A 12 -12.77 -6.87 12.22
N PHE A 13 -12.98 -5.58 12.53
CA PHE A 13 -13.10 -4.53 11.51
C PHE A 13 -11.80 -4.32 10.72
N MET A 14 -10.64 -4.74 11.26
CA MET A 14 -9.36 -4.60 10.57
C MET A 14 -9.34 -5.35 9.23
N LEU A 15 -9.96 -6.53 9.18
CA LEU A 15 -10.08 -7.31 7.95
C LEU A 15 -10.94 -6.58 6.91
N ALA A 16 -12.00 -5.88 7.36
CA ALA A 16 -12.83 -5.07 6.48
C ALA A 16 -12.04 -3.91 5.85
N PHE A 17 -11.19 -3.23 6.62
CA PHE A 17 -10.29 -2.20 6.06
C PHE A 17 -9.32 -2.78 5.02
N ARG A 18 -8.76 -3.96 5.26
CA ARG A 18 -7.87 -4.62 4.27
C ARG A 18 -8.61 -4.97 2.98
N SER A 19 -9.85 -5.43 3.07
CA SER A 19 -10.68 -5.69 1.89
C SER A 19 -11.03 -4.40 1.14
N LEU A 20 -11.29 -3.30 1.85
CA LEU A 20 -11.53 -2.00 1.23
C LEU A 20 -10.28 -1.49 0.49
N GLN A 21 -9.08 -1.60 1.10
CA GLN A 21 -7.81 -1.30 0.43
C GLN A 21 -7.61 -2.14 -0.84
N LEU A 22 -7.94 -3.43 -0.81
CA LEU A 22 -7.81 -4.28 -2.00
C LEU A 22 -8.74 -3.84 -3.14
N VAL A 23 -9.99 -3.52 -2.82
CA VAL A 23 -10.99 -3.08 -3.81
C VAL A 23 -10.65 -1.71 -4.38
N THR A 24 -10.26 -0.76 -3.51
CA THR A 24 -9.89 0.59 -3.94
C THR A 24 -8.60 0.57 -4.77
N ALA A 25 -7.58 -0.21 -4.40
CA ALA A 25 -6.40 -0.43 -5.22
C ALA A 25 -6.71 -1.01 -6.61
N LEU A 26 -7.65 -1.97 -6.70
CA LEU A 26 -8.07 -2.53 -7.98
C LEU A 26 -8.76 -1.48 -8.88
N ALA A 27 -9.58 -0.61 -8.29
CA ALA A 27 -10.20 0.49 -9.02
C ALA A 27 -9.15 1.50 -9.55
N ILE A 28 -8.17 1.85 -8.71
CA ILE A 28 -7.06 2.73 -9.10
C ILE A 28 -6.19 2.10 -10.19
N LEU A 29 -5.93 0.78 -10.11
CA LEU A 29 -5.20 0.05 -11.14
C LEU A 29 -5.90 0.17 -12.51
N GLY A 30 -7.22 0.00 -12.54
CA GLY A 30 -8.01 0.17 -13.77
C GLY A 30 -7.96 1.59 -14.33
N LEU A 31 -8.06 2.60 -13.46
CA LEU A 31 -7.92 4.01 -13.84
C LEU A 31 -6.52 4.35 -14.36
N ALA A 32 -5.47 3.84 -13.70
CA ALA A 32 -4.09 4.04 -14.10
C ALA A 32 -3.80 3.35 -15.46
N ALA A 33 -4.25 2.11 -15.64
CA ALA A 33 -4.16 1.41 -16.91
C ALA A 33 -4.87 2.18 -18.04
N TYR A 34 -6.09 2.67 -17.78
CA TYR A 34 -6.82 3.53 -18.71
C TYR A 34 -6.04 4.82 -19.03
N GLY A 35 -5.40 5.47 -18.06
CA GLY A 35 -4.65 6.69 -18.38
C GLY A 35 -3.40 6.41 -19.22
N ILE A 36 -2.69 5.30 -18.95
CA ILE A 36 -1.49 4.88 -19.67
C ILE A 36 -1.79 4.55 -21.14
N THR A 37 -2.99 4.05 -21.47
CA THR A 37 -3.35 3.77 -22.87
C THR A 37 -3.37 5.02 -23.74
N TYR A 38 -3.64 6.20 -23.16
CA TYR A 38 -3.66 7.47 -23.89
C TYR A 38 -2.37 8.28 -23.73
N LEU A 39 -1.90 8.41 -22.49
CA LEU A 39 -0.71 9.20 -22.16
C LEU A 39 -0.09 8.67 -20.87
N SER A 40 1.13 8.17 -20.99
CA SER A 40 1.98 7.80 -19.86
C SER A 40 2.87 8.97 -19.46
N PHE A 41 3.02 9.15 -18.15
CA PHE A 41 3.86 10.13 -17.49
C PHE A 41 4.15 9.66 -16.06
N ASP A 42 5.14 10.25 -15.42
CA ASP A 42 5.75 9.71 -14.20
C ASP A 42 4.74 9.45 -13.07
N GLY A 43 3.78 10.36 -12.82
CA GLY A 43 2.79 10.18 -11.76
C GLY A 43 1.80 9.04 -12.01
N ILE A 44 1.39 8.79 -13.25
CA ILE A 44 0.47 7.67 -13.54
C ILE A 44 1.19 6.33 -13.50
N ASP A 45 2.44 6.27 -13.95
CA ASP A 45 3.26 5.05 -13.91
C ASP A 45 3.58 4.68 -12.46
N LEU A 46 3.91 5.66 -11.61
CA LEU A 46 4.09 5.44 -10.17
C LEU A 46 2.79 5.00 -9.48
N THR A 47 1.65 5.54 -9.91
CA THR A 47 0.33 5.15 -9.38
C THR A 47 -0.01 3.71 -9.74
N LEU A 48 0.30 3.27 -10.96
CA LEU A 48 0.15 1.88 -11.37
C LEU A 48 1.00 0.95 -10.49
N PHE A 49 2.29 1.26 -10.31
CA PHE A 49 3.19 0.50 -9.45
C PHE A 49 2.67 0.41 -8.01
N THR A 50 2.22 1.54 -7.47
CA THR A 50 1.74 1.65 -6.08
C THR A 50 0.44 0.84 -5.89
N ALA A 51 -0.46 0.85 -6.87
CA ALA A 51 -1.67 0.03 -6.86
C ALA A 51 -1.36 -1.48 -6.89
N ILE A 52 -0.43 -1.92 -7.76
CA ILE A 52 0.00 -3.33 -7.82
C ILE A 52 0.63 -3.76 -6.49
N SER A 53 1.52 -2.93 -5.95
CA SER A 53 2.18 -3.19 -4.67
C SER A 53 1.17 -3.29 -3.53
N THR A 54 0.15 -2.42 -3.51
CA THR A 54 -0.95 -2.45 -2.54
C THR A 54 -1.74 -3.76 -2.62
N MET A 55 -2.03 -4.25 -3.83
CA MET A 55 -2.70 -5.55 -3.99
C MET A 55 -1.86 -6.69 -3.41
N ILE A 56 -0.56 -6.74 -3.69
CA ILE A 56 0.34 -7.78 -3.16
C ILE A 56 0.37 -7.73 -1.63
N ILE A 57 0.51 -6.53 -1.05
CA ILE A 57 0.56 -6.30 0.40
C ILE A 57 -0.75 -6.76 1.06
N THR A 58 -1.88 -6.30 0.56
CA THR A 58 -3.20 -6.60 1.15
C THR A 58 -3.55 -8.08 1.04
N ILE A 59 -3.26 -8.73 -0.09
CA ILE A 59 -3.42 -10.18 -0.26
C ILE A 59 -2.57 -10.94 0.76
N TYR A 60 -1.28 -10.59 0.90
CA TYR A 60 -0.41 -11.21 1.90
C TYR A 60 -1.00 -11.10 3.31
N ILE A 61 -1.46 -9.91 3.71
CA ILE A 61 -2.01 -9.69 5.06
C ILE A 61 -3.30 -10.49 5.28
N ILE A 62 -4.22 -10.49 4.30
CA ILE A 62 -5.50 -11.23 4.38
C ILE A 62 -5.24 -12.73 4.51
N VAL A 63 -4.33 -13.28 3.70
CA VAL A 63 -3.99 -14.71 3.73
C VAL A 63 -3.30 -15.08 5.04
N ALA A 64 -2.36 -14.26 5.51
CA ALA A 64 -1.65 -14.49 6.76
C ALA A 64 -2.60 -14.48 7.98
N GLN A 65 -3.69 -13.71 7.92
CA GLN A 65 -4.63 -13.59 9.03
C GLN A 65 -5.76 -14.62 9.02
N THR A 66 -6.24 -15.01 7.83
CA THR A 66 -7.42 -15.90 7.70
C THR A 66 -7.06 -17.36 7.45
N GLY A 67 -6.10 -17.65 6.57
CA GLY A 67 -5.86 -19.01 6.06
C GLY A 67 -4.55 -19.64 6.50
N ALA A 68 -3.48 -18.86 6.62
CA ALA A 68 -2.13 -19.38 6.88
C ALA A 68 -1.44 -18.62 8.03
N PRO A 69 -1.81 -18.88 9.30
CA PRO A 69 -1.20 -18.19 10.45
C PRO A 69 0.31 -18.44 10.60
N ILE A 70 0.86 -19.45 9.91
CA ILE A 70 2.29 -19.77 9.92
C ILE A 70 3.14 -18.71 9.21
N ILE A 71 2.60 -18.00 8.21
CA ILE A 71 3.30 -16.94 7.48
C ILE A 71 3.13 -15.55 8.13
N TYR A 72 2.38 -15.49 9.24
CA TYR A 72 2.10 -14.24 9.94
C TYR A 72 3.36 -13.70 10.62
N ASN A 73 3.86 -12.56 10.14
CA ASN A 73 4.97 -11.83 10.74
C ASN A 73 4.58 -10.37 10.93
N TYR A 74 4.39 -9.95 12.18
CA TYR A 74 3.95 -8.59 12.49
C TYR A 74 4.97 -7.51 12.13
N TRP A 75 6.27 -7.81 12.09
CA TRP A 75 7.30 -6.88 11.63
C TRP A 75 7.21 -6.66 10.12
N ALA A 76 6.91 -7.73 9.38
CA ALA A 76 6.68 -7.63 7.94
C ALA A 76 5.44 -6.77 7.66
N ILE A 77 4.33 -7.03 8.36
CA ILE A 77 3.09 -6.24 8.19
C ILE A 77 3.33 -4.76 8.48
N LEU A 78 4.01 -4.44 9.60
CA LEU A 78 4.31 -3.06 9.96
C LEU A 78 5.22 -2.38 8.90
N GLY A 79 6.24 -3.08 8.41
CA GLY A 79 7.10 -2.58 7.34
C GLY A 79 6.36 -2.36 6.03
N LEU A 80 5.45 -3.27 5.64
CA LEU A 80 4.65 -3.15 4.43
C LEU A 80 3.64 -1.99 4.51
N ASP A 81 3.05 -1.74 5.69
CA ASP A 81 2.18 -0.58 5.88
C ASP A 81 2.96 0.74 5.76
N ILE A 82 4.15 0.85 6.37
CA ILE A 82 5.00 2.05 6.21
C ILE A 82 5.39 2.26 4.75
N PHE A 83 5.80 1.18 4.06
CA PHE A 83 6.11 1.22 2.64
C PHE A 83 4.92 1.76 1.83
N ALA A 84 3.72 1.22 2.04
CA ALA A 84 2.53 1.65 1.33
C ALA A 84 2.19 3.13 1.58
N ILE A 85 2.31 3.61 2.82
CA ILE A 85 2.09 5.03 3.16
C ILE A 85 3.02 5.95 2.37
N VAL A 86 4.32 5.62 2.33
CA VAL A 86 5.34 6.42 1.63
C VAL A 86 5.06 6.46 0.13
N PHE A 87 4.73 5.31 -0.46
CA PHE A 87 4.42 5.27 -1.89
C PHE A 87 3.12 6.00 -2.22
N TRP A 88 2.06 5.83 -1.42
CA TRP A 88 0.81 6.54 -1.67
C TRP A 88 0.96 8.05 -1.55
N ILE A 89 1.64 8.58 -0.52
CA ILE A 89 1.80 10.03 -0.37
C ILE A 89 2.54 10.67 -1.54
N ILE A 90 3.58 10.00 -2.06
CA ILE A 90 4.32 10.48 -3.23
C ILE A 90 3.43 10.35 -4.48
N SER A 91 2.82 9.19 -4.68
CA SER A 91 2.08 8.87 -5.89
C SER A 91 0.87 9.76 -6.11
N PHE A 92 -0.01 9.91 -5.11
CA PHE A 92 -1.21 10.73 -5.30
C PHE A 92 -0.85 12.22 -5.41
N SER A 93 0.18 12.68 -4.68
CA SER A 93 0.62 14.08 -4.75
C SER A 93 1.21 14.43 -6.10
N LEU A 94 2.05 13.53 -6.65
CA LEU A 94 2.64 13.70 -7.97
C LEU A 94 1.56 13.70 -9.05
N LEU A 95 0.67 12.70 -9.04
CA LEU A 95 -0.44 12.62 -9.98
C LEU A 95 -1.35 13.85 -9.89
N ALA A 96 -1.68 14.32 -8.68
CA ALA A 96 -2.46 15.54 -8.48
C ALA A 96 -1.80 16.77 -9.13
N SER A 97 -0.48 16.92 -8.95
CA SER A 97 0.26 18.07 -9.49
C SER A 97 0.28 18.07 -11.03
N GLU A 98 0.45 16.92 -11.65
CA GLU A 98 0.49 16.76 -13.10
C GLU A 98 -0.90 16.95 -13.73
N VAL A 99 -1.94 16.41 -13.07
CA VAL A 99 -3.34 16.59 -13.49
C VAL A 99 -3.82 18.03 -13.30
N ALA A 100 -3.33 18.74 -12.28
CA ALA A 100 -3.61 20.17 -12.08
C ALA A 100 -2.93 21.03 -13.16
N GLY A 101 -1.69 20.69 -13.53
CA GLY A 101 -0.95 21.31 -14.64
C GLY A 101 -1.59 21.05 -16.01
N TYR A 102 -2.45 20.04 -16.10
CA TYR A 102 -3.21 19.69 -17.30
C TYR A 102 -4.36 20.68 -17.54
N SER A 103 -4.02 21.92 -17.91
CA SER A 103 -4.97 22.94 -18.34
C SER A 103 -5.43 22.65 -19.76
N ILE A 104 -6.74 22.56 -19.96
CA ILE A 104 -7.39 22.59 -21.29
C ILE A 104 -6.91 23.85 -22.01
N VAL A 105 -6.09 23.70 -23.05
CA VAL A 105 -6.00 24.74 -24.06
C VAL A 105 -7.23 24.52 -24.92
N THR A 106 -8.27 25.32 -24.67
CA THR A 106 -9.36 25.48 -25.63
C THR A 106 -8.68 25.90 -26.93
N TYR A 107 -8.82 25.09 -27.97
CA TYR A 107 -8.29 25.44 -29.29
C TYR A 107 -9.05 26.67 -29.79
N SER A 108 -8.55 27.86 -29.49
CA SER A 108 -8.57 28.95 -30.44
C SER A 108 -7.15 29.02 -31.00
N SER A 109 -7.00 28.92 -32.31
CA SER A 109 -5.70 28.90 -33.02
C SER A 109 -4.89 30.22 -32.88
N SER A 110 -5.12 31.02 -31.84
CA SER A 110 -4.67 32.40 -31.69
C SER A 110 -4.01 32.76 -30.35
N ASP A 111 -4.12 31.93 -29.30
CA ASP A 111 -3.87 32.44 -27.95
C ASP A 111 -2.46 32.12 -27.43
N CYS A 112 -1.52 33.02 -27.71
CA CYS A 112 -0.24 33.09 -27.03
C CYS A 112 -0.44 33.72 -25.64
N ILE A 113 -0.17 32.97 -24.57
CA ILE A 113 -0.20 33.49 -23.19
C ILE A 113 1.19 34.02 -22.85
N TYR A 114 1.32 35.33 -22.69
CA TYR A 114 2.55 35.98 -22.25
C TYR A 114 2.83 35.66 -20.76
N SER A 115 4.03 35.15 -20.47
CA SER A 115 4.65 35.22 -19.15
C SER A 115 5.66 36.38 -19.15
N SER A 116 5.92 36.99 -17.99
CA SER A 116 6.66 38.24 -17.72
C SER A 116 8.11 38.33 -18.26
N ALA A 117 8.55 37.36 -19.06
CA ALA A 117 9.85 37.29 -19.73
C ALA A 117 9.77 37.44 -21.26
N GLY A 118 8.61 37.75 -21.84
CA GLY A 118 8.49 38.12 -23.27
C GLY A 118 8.70 36.98 -24.28
N VAL A 119 8.64 35.72 -23.84
CA VAL A 119 8.82 34.55 -24.71
C VAL A 119 7.47 33.86 -24.94
N CYS A 120 7.05 33.78 -26.21
CA CYS A 120 5.83 33.07 -26.61
C CYS A 120 6.12 31.56 -26.67
N TYR A 121 5.64 30.80 -25.70
CA TYR A 121 5.70 29.34 -25.75
C TYR A 121 4.44 28.83 -26.44
N TYR A 122 4.58 28.22 -27.62
CA TYR A 122 3.51 27.37 -28.14
C TYR A 122 3.28 26.25 -27.13
N LYS A 123 2.11 26.25 -26.45
CA LYS A 123 1.75 25.11 -25.61
C LYS A 123 1.64 23.87 -26.51
N ARG A 124 2.68 23.04 -26.46
CA ARG A 124 2.63 21.61 -26.73
C ARG A 124 2.21 21.21 -28.16
N SER A 125 2.86 21.74 -29.21
CA SER A 125 2.60 21.28 -30.61
C SER A 125 3.80 20.75 -31.41
N GLN A 126 5.05 20.89 -30.95
CA GLN A 126 6.22 20.39 -31.71
C GLN A 126 6.83 19.10 -31.12
N ALA A 127 6.82 18.92 -29.79
CA ALA A 127 7.36 17.70 -29.15
C ALA A 127 6.45 16.46 -29.30
N LEU A 128 5.18 16.66 -29.69
CA LEU A 128 4.18 15.60 -29.88
C LEU A 128 3.84 15.35 -31.36
N LYS A 129 4.58 15.93 -32.31
CA LYS A 129 4.34 15.77 -33.76
C LYS A 129 4.47 14.33 -34.26
N ASN A 130 5.23 13.51 -33.52
CA ASN A 130 5.52 12.12 -33.84
C ASN A 130 4.87 11.12 -32.86
N LEU A 131 3.99 11.58 -31.97
CA LEU A 131 3.25 10.70 -31.07
C LEU A 131 1.88 10.43 -31.69
N GLU A 132 1.76 9.27 -32.32
CA GLU A 132 0.52 8.76 -32.90
C GLU A 132 -0.57 8.71 -31.81
N LYS A 133 -1.73 9.34 -32.07
CA LYS A 133 -2.89 9.28 -31.16
C LYS A 133 -3.32 7.82 -31.01
N ARG A 134 -3.02 7.19 -29.88
CA ARG A 134 -3.63 5.92 -29.49
C ARG A 134 -5.03 6.23 -28.91
N GLU A 135 -6.03 6.16 -29.78
CA GLU A 135 -7.46 6.40 -29.53
C GLU A 135 -7.88 7.82 -29.08
N THR A 136 -9.04 8.27 -29.58
CA THR A 136 -9.60 9.59 -29.26
C THR A 136 -10.49 9.53 -28.03
N THR A 137 -9.95 9.82 -26.85
CA THR A 137 -10.78 10.15 -25.66
C THR A 137 -10.94 11.66 -25.47
N ASN A 138 -11.99 12.07 -24.77
CA ASN A 138 -12.26 13.47 -24.46
C ASN A 138 -11.32 13.94 -23.34
N VAL A 139 -10.67 15.10 -23.53
CA VAL A 139 -9.74 15.74 -22.58
C VAL A 139 -10.35 15.88 -21.18
N TYR A 140 -11.64 16.20 -21.10
CA TYR A 140 -12.37 16.32 -19.83
C TYR A 140 -12.53 14.96 -19.14
N THR A 141 -12.88 13.93 -19.90
CA THR A 141 -13.04 12.56 -19.38
C THR A 141 -11.72 12.02 -18.84
N TYR A 142 -10.62 12.18 -19.60
CA TYR A 142 -9.29 11.77 -19.17
C TYR A 142 -8.87 12.48 -17.88
N ARG A 143 -8.97 13.82 -17.84
CA ARG A 143 -8.57 14.61 -16.68
C ARG A 143 -9.41 14.27 -15.44
N ASN A 144 -10.71 14.09 -15.59
CA ASN A 144 -11.59 13.69 -14.49
C ASN A 144 -11.26 12.28 -13.98
N ALA A 145 -10.91 11.34 -14.87
CA ALA A 145 -10.49 10.00 -14.47
C ALA A 145 -9.17 10.04 -13.68
N MET A 146 -8.19 10.84 -14.12
CA MET A 146 -6.92 10.96 -13.41
C MET A 146 -7.08 11.70 -12.06
N ALA A 147 -7.94 12.72 -12.00
CA ALA A 147 -8.30 13.38 -10.76
C ALA A 147 -9.00 12.41 -9.78
N ALA A 148 -9.87 11.53 -10.29
CA ALA A 148 -10.49 10.49 -9.49
C ALA A 148 -9.44 9.48 -8.97
N ALA A 149 -8.50 9.04 -9.82
CA ALA A 149 -7.40 8.16 -9.41
C ALA A 149 -6.54 8.79 -8.30
N SER A 150 -6.19 10.06 -8.43
CA SER A 150 -5.50 10.84 -7.39
C SER A 150 -6.31 10.90 -6.09
N GLY A 151 -7.60 11.21 -6.17
CA GLY A 151 -8.46 11.27 -4.99
C GLY A 151 -8.58 9.93 -4.27
N LEU A 152 -8.75 8.84 -5.02
CA LEU A 152 -8.76 7.48 -4.47
C LEU A 152 -7.39 7.07 -3.90
N GLY A 153 -6.28 7.53 -4.48
CA GLY A 153 -4.95 7.33 -3.90
C GLY A 153 -4.75 8.03 -2.56
N GLY A 154 -5.34 9.21 -2.38
CA GLY A 154 -5.42 9.88 -1.08
C GLY A 154 -6.27 9.09 -0.07
N LEU A 155 -7.33 8.42 -0.53
CA LEU A 155 -8.14 7.53 0.33
C LEU A 155 -7.36 6.30 0.78
N GLU A 156 -6.59 5.66 -0.11
CA GLU A 156 -5.69 4.55 0.22
C GLU A 156 -4.66 4.95 1.28
N PHE A 157 -4.05 6.12 1.11
CA PHE A 157 -3.13 6.68 2.11
C PHE A 157 -3.78 6.73 3.50
N ILE A 158 -5.02 7.23 3.60
CA ILE A 158 -5.75 7.30 4.88
C ILE A 158 -5.99 5.90 5.44
N PHE A 159 -6.42 4.93 4.62
CA PHE A 159 -6.61 3.56 5.08
C PHE A 159 -5.30 2.94 5.61
N PHE A 160 -4.18 3.17 4.93
CA PHE A 160 -2.89 2.68 5.39
C PHE A 160 -2.42 3.35 6.69
N VAL A 161 -2.67 4.64 6.87
CA VAL A 161 -2.39 5.33 8.15
C VAL A 161 -3.23 4.76 9.28
N VAL A 162 -4.54 4.58 9.09
CA VAL A 162 -5.43 4.00 10.11
C VAL A 162 -5.00 2.59 10.48
N THR A 163 -4.72 1.75 9.47
CA THR A 163 -4.29 0.38 9.70
C THR A 163 -2.92 0.30 10.38
N LEU A 164 -1.95 1.13 10.00
CA LEU A 164 -0.65 1.23 10.66
C LEU A 164 -0.80 1.58 12.15
N VAL A 165 -1.59 2.59 12.49
CA VAL A 165 -1.81 3.03 13.88
C VAL A 165 -2.40 1.88 14.71
N MET A 166 -3.40 1.20 14.17
CA MET A 166 -4.04 0.06 14.85
C MET A 166 -3.06 -1.11 15.05
N THR A 167 -2.26 -1.44 14.03
CA THR A 167 -1.24 -2.49 14.11
C THR A 167 -0.11 -2.11 15.08
N ALA A 168 0.30 -0.84 15.14
CA ALA A 168 1.29 -0.35 16.09
C ALA A 168 0.80 -0.42 17.54
N ILE A 169 -0.45 -0.02 17.81
CA ILE A 169 -1.07 -0.15 19.14
C ILE A 169 -1.17 -1.63 19.53
N GLY A 170 -1.63 -2.48 18.62
CA GLY A 170 -1.72 -3.93 18.84
C GLY A 170 -0.34 -4.54 19.15
N LEU A 171 0.69 -4.13 18.43
CA LEU A 171 2.07 -4.57 18.65
C LEU A 171 2.61 -4.12 20.00
N HIS A 172 2.37 -2.86 20.37
CA HIS A 172 2.80 -2.33 21.67
C HIS A 172 2.18 -3.13 22.83
N ARG A 173 0.87 -3.41 22.76
CA ARG A 173 0.17 -4.25 23.75
C ARG A 173 0.68 -5.70 23.75
N HIS A 174 0.94 -6.27 22.58
CA HIS A 174 1.48 -7.63 22.44
C HIS A 174 2.88 -7.76 23.06
N ARG A 175 3.72 -6.73 22.91
CA ARG A 175 5.04 -6.66 23.55
C ARG A 175 4.96 -6.46 25.06
N GLN A 176 4.03 -5.63 25.55
CA GLN A 176 3.79 -5.49 27.00
C GLN A 176 3.35 -6.82 27.63
N ALA A 177 2.69 -7.70 26.88
CA ALA A 177 2.31 -9.04 27.31
C ALA A 177 3.44 -10.10 27.20
N GLY A 178 4.66 -9.72 26.78
CA GLY A 178 5.81 -10.63 26.71
C GLY A 178 5.75 -11.68 25.59
N ARG A 179 4.84 -11.53 24.62
CA ARG A 179 4.62 -12.52 23.55
C ARG A 179 5.63 -12.38 22.41
N HIS A 180 5.86 -13.46 21.66
CA HIS A 180 6.96 -13.55 20.68
C HIS A 180 6.47 -13.41 19.23
N CYS A 181 7.38 -13.08 18.31
CA CYS A 181 7.11 -12.91 16.87
C CYS A 181 6.97 -14.18 16.05
N LEU A 182 7.35 -15.34 16.59
CA LEU A 182 7.51 -16.57 15.81
C LEU A 182 6.60 -17.67 16.35
N PRO A 183 5.94 -18.45 15.47
CA PRO A 183 5.25 -19.66 15.89
C PRO A 183 6.26 -20.64 16.51
N GLY A 184 5.96 -21.17 17.69
CA GLY A 184 6.71 -22.28 18.29
C GLY A 184 7.89 -21.92 19.18
N ARG A 185 8.28 -20.65 19.36
CA ARG A 185 9.39 -20.31 20.30
C ARG A 185 9.03 -20.60 21.76
N SER A 186 7.75 -20.48 22.14
CA SER A 186 7.28 -20.89 23.47
C SER A 186 7.38 -22.42 23.66
N ALA A 187 7.16 -23.20 22.60
CA ALA A 187 7.31 -24.66 22.64
C ALA A 187 8.80 -25.07 22.70
N ALA A 188 9.67 -24.43 21.89
CA ALA A 188 11.11 -24.68 21.93
C ALA A 188 11.72 -24.32 23.29
N ALA A 189 11.37 -23.17 23.88
CA ALA A 189 11.83 -22.77 25.21
C ALA A 189 11.33 -23.71 26.33
N LEU A 190 10.11 -24.24 26.21
CA LEU A 190 9.59 -25.27 27.12
C LEU A 190 10.34 -26.61 26.98
N THR A 191 10.80 -26.94 25.77
CA THR A 191 11.55 -28.17 25.52
C THR A 191 13.00 -28.06 26.01
N GLU A 192 13.60 -26.87 25.85
CA GLU A 192 14.95 -26.54 26.32
C GLU A 192 14.97 -26.48 27.86
N ALA A 193 14.01 -25.81 28.51
CA ALA A 193 13.86 -25.80 29.96
C ALA A 193 13.57 -27.19 30.57
N LYS A 194 12.88 -28.07 29.83
CA LYS A 194 12.67 -29.46 30.25
C LYS A 194 13.95 -30.30 30.17
N ASN A 195 14.84 -30.00 29.23
CA ASN A 195 16.10 -30.70 29.04
C ASN A 195 17.22 -30.20 29.99
N GLU A 196 17.05 -29.03 30.62
CA GLU A 196 17.98 -28.47 31.60
C GLU A 196 17.68 -28.86 33.06
N MET A 197 16.56 -29.55 33.35
CA MET A 197 16.37 -30.16 34.68
C MET A 197 17.25 -31.43 34.79
N PRO A 198 18.20 -31.50 35.74
CA PRO A 198 19.05 -32.68 35.89
C PRO A 198 18.18 -33.89 36.27
N GLN A 199 18.26 -34.92 35.44
CA GLN A 199 17.46 -36.14 35.50
C GLN A 199 17.92 -37.13 36.60
N GLY A 200 18.57 -36.67 37.66
CA GLY A 200 19.18 -37.57 38.64
C GLY A 200 19.23 -36.97 40.03
N GLU A 201 18.31 -37.41 40.89
CA GLU A 201 18.56 -37.85 42.27
C GLU A 201 17.23 -38.42 42.81
N TYR A 202 17.00 -39.72 42.65
CA TYR A 202 15.97 -40.42 43.44
C TYR A 202 16.65 -40.93 44.71
N PRO A 203 16.19 -40.57 45.93
CA PRO A 203 16.75 -41.15 47.14
C PRO A 203 16.38 -42.63 47.21
N VAL A 204 17.39 -43.50 47.18
CA VAL A 204 17.25 -44.93 47.41
C VAL A 204 16.94 -45.11 48.90
N ALA A 205 15.72 -45.57 49.22
CA ALA A 205 15.38 -46.00 50.56
C ALA A 205 16.20 -47.27 50.91
N SER A 206 17.12 -47.15 51.85
CA SER A 206 17.80 -48.30 52.46
C SER A 206 16.82 -49.01 53.41
N ALA A 207 16.73 -50.33 53.24
CA ALA A 207 15.96 -51.26 54.06
C ALA A 207 16.39 -51.29 55.54
#